data_AF-A0AAU8K6F4-F1
#
_entry.id   AF-A0AAU8K6F4-F1
#
_cell.length_a   1.000
_cell.length_b   1.000
_cell.length_c   1.000
_cell.angle_alpha   90.00
_cell.angle_beta   90.00
_cell.angle_gamma   90.00
#
_symmetry.space_group_name_H-M   'P 1'
#
loop_
_entity.id
_entity.type
_entity.pdbx_description
1 polymer ?
#
loop_
_entity_poly.entity_id
_entity_poly.type
_entity_poly.pdbx_seq_one_letter_code
_entity_poly.pdbx_strand_id
1 'polypeptide(L)'
;MYTSIANLAGTLTLNPGTYVVTTGITISGGKLNGTGVTIYLACATYPVACPVATLGSFFLDQTGGKTTLSAPATGAFSGFSIIADRNNTAGVSVTGNGTQITGGGIIYTAAGKLSASSGGKASFTRAVVDSVETSGSNSTQISVIPNTGTLAISLPTATSLGSAAPSGTISAALGQVTVSDGRGLATSTWSATVAATNFTTGAAAPAQTITTTNVSYWSGPATSTNGTVISSPGQSDASNKQPLNSARTAFSSNGNGNSSTSWNPTLVITIPAGATAGTYTGTITHSVA
;
A
#
# COMPACT_ATOMS: atom_id res chain seq x y z
N MET A 1 -7.11 11.30 33.30
CA MET A 1 -8.30 11.95 32.70
C MET A 1 -8.02 13.43 32.62
N TYR A 2 -8.30 14.04 31.49
CA TYR A 2 -8.00 15.45 31.22
C TYR A 2 -9.28 16.14 30.75
N THR A 3 -9.51 17.36 31.21
CA THR A 3 -10.62 18.17 30.70
C THR A 3 -10.33 18.57 29.26
N SER A 4 -9.16 19.18 29.03
CA SER A 4 -8.66 19.54 27.72
C SER A 4 -7.14 19.38 27.64
N ILE A 5 -6.62 19.25 26.42
CA ILE A 5 -5.19 19.31 26.13
C ILE A 5 -5.00 20.36 25.05
N ALA A 6 -4.15 21.36 25.30
CA ALA A 6 -3.83 22.39 24.32
C ALA A 6 -2.33 22.55 24.18
N ASN A 7 -1.86 22.75 22.95
CA ASN A 7 -0.49 23.15 22.68
C ASN A 7 -0.44 24.24 21.60
N LEU A 8 0.07 25.40 21.98
CA LEU A 8 0.17 26.59 21.11
C LEU A 8 1.57 26.80 20.52
N ALA A 9 2.60 26.18 21.09
CA ALA A 9 4.00 26.33 20.64
C ALA A 9 4.89 25.23 21.25
N GLY A 10 6.00 24.92 20.58
CA GLY A 10 6.92 23.89 21.06
C GLY A 10 6.34 22.47 20.92
N THR A 11 6.90 21.49 21.63
CA THR A 11 6.52 20.08 21.51
C THR A 11 6.01 19.54 22.85
N LEU A 12 4.79 19.02 22.85
CA LEU A 12 4.21 18.23 23.93
C LEU A 12 4.39 16.76 23.60
N THR A 13 5.12 16.02 24.44
CA THR A 13 5.31 14.58 24.27
C THR A 13 4.52 13.82 25.33
N LEU A 14 3.63 12.94 24.89
CA LEU A 14 2.88 12.02 25.74
C LEU A 14 3.67 10.72 25.92
N ASN A 15 3.72 10.24 27.16
CA ASN A 15 4.23 8.91 27.45
C ASN A 15 3.24 7.84 26.96
N PRO A 16 3.68 6.59 26.74
CA PRO A 16 2.77 5.52 26.34
C PRO A 16 1.59 5.36 27.32
N GLY A 17 0.37 5.19 26.78
CA GLY A 17 -0.84 5.05 27.61
C GLY A 17 -2.11 5.58 26.95
N THR A 18 -3.22 5.50 27.70
CA THR A 18 -4.53 6.00 27.26
C THR A 18 -4.85 7.33 27.94
N TYR A 19 -5.13 8.34 27.11
CA TYR A 19 -5.45 9.69 27.54
C TYR A 19 -6.94 9.97 27.29
N VAL A 20 -7.75 9.86 28.34
CA VAL A 20 -9.18 10.20 28.29
C VAL A 20 -9.36 11.71 28.37
N VAL A 21 -10.02 12.30 27.38
CA VAL A 21 -10.31 13.74 27.25
C VAL A 21 -11.80 13.98 27.11
N THR A 22 -12.35 14.94 27.85
CA THR A 22 -13.82 15.18 27.91
C THR A 22 -14.32 16.44 27.23
N THR A 23 -13.44 17.39 26.90
CA THR A 23 -13.82 18.63 26.20
C THR A 23 -13.17 18.74 24.83
N GLY A 24 -11.85 18.59 24.74
CA GLY A 24 -11.18 18.64 23.45
C GLY A 24 -9.67 18.65 23.52
N ILE A 25 -9.05 18.34 22.39
CA ILE A 25 -7.64 18.58 22.13
C ILE A 25 -7.49 19.62 21.04
N THR A 26 -6.67 20.65 21.28
CA THR A 26 -6.35 21.68 20.28
C THR A 26 -4.84 21.87 20.16
N ILE A 27 -4.26 21.57 19.00
CA ILE A 27 -2.87 21.88 18.68
C ILE A 27 -2.84 22.98 17.64
N SER A 28 -2.35 24.16 18.02
CA SER A 28 -2.34 25.36 17.17
C SER A 28 -0.92 25.89 17.07
N GLY A 29 -0.20 25.62 16.00
CA GLY A 29 1.21 26.02 15.83
C GLY A 29 2.24 25.21 16.63
N GLY A 30 1.80 24.50 17.68
CA GLY A 30 2.61 23.55 18.46
C GLY A 30 2.69 22.14 17.84
N LYS A 31 3.33 21.21 18.56
CA LYS A 31 3.43 19.79 18.20
C LYS A 31 2.94 18.88 19.31
N LEU A 32 2.25 17.80 18.96
CA LEU A 32 1.88 16.72 19.88
C LEU A 32 2.52 15.41 19.40
N ASN A 33 3.40 14.82 20.21
CA ASN A 33 4.05 13.55 19.91
C ASN A 33 3.62 12.49 20.91
N GLY A 34 3.43 11.25 20.47
CA GLY A 34 3.15 10.13 21.37
C GLY A 34 3.44 8.79 20.70
N THR A 35 4.19 7.93 21.38
CA THR A 35 4.45 6.56 20.93
C THR A 35 3.73 5.59 21.84
N GLY A 36 2.95 4.66 21.27
CA GLY A 36 2.14 3.74 22.07
C GLY A 36 1.02 4.46 22.84
N VAL A 37 0.39 5.45 22.21
CA VAL A 37 -0.61 6.33 22.83
C VAL A 37 -1.97 6.14 22.16
N THR A 38 -3.00 6.06 22.99
CA THR A 38 -4.40 6.17 22.56
C THR A 38 -5.02 7.43 23.15
N ILE A 39 -5.55 8.31 22.30
CA ILE A 39 -6.42 9.40 22.72
C ILE A 39 -7.86 8.90 22.75
N TYR A 40 -8.51 8.98 23.92
CA TYR A 40 -9.91 8.62 24.09
C TYR A 40 -10.76 9.88 24.25
N LEU A 41 -11.57 10.20 23.25
CA LEU A 41 -12.46 11.36 23.17
C LEU A 41 -13.84 11.02 23.76
N ALA A 42 -14.01 11.29 25.05
CA ALA A 42 -15.22 11.00 25.80
C ALA A 42 -16.18 12.19 25.86
N CYS A 43 -17.41 11.97 26.34
CA CYS A 43 -18.29 13.04 26.76
C CYS A 43 -17.95 13.57 28.16
N ALA A 44 -18.47 14.75 28.52
CA ALA A 44 -18.32 15.34 29.85
C ALA A 44 -18.84 14.44 31.00
N THR A 45 -19.72 13.49 30.68
CA THR A 45 -20.30 12.51 31.63
C THR A 45 -19.41 11.30 31.91
N TYR A 46 -18.22 11.23 31.32
CA TYR A 46 -17.29 10.11 31.52
C TYR A 46 -17.12 9.79 33.02
N PRO A 47 -17.18 8.51 33.44
CA PRO A 47 -17.11 7.28 32.64
C PRO A 47 -18.44 6.82 32.01
N VAL A 48 -19.52 7.58 32.14
CA VAL A 48 -20.78 7.28 31.44
C VAL A 48 -20.60 7.60 29.96
N ALA A 49 -20.80 6.59 29.13
CA ALA A 49 -20.71 6.69 27.67
C ALA A 49 -21.59 7.82 27.13
N CYS A 50 -21.18 8.41 26.01
CA CYS A 50 -21.96 9.46 25.36
C CYS A 50 -23.41 8.99 25.09
N PRO A 51 -24.42 9.79 25.47
CA PRO A 51 -25.77 9.59 24.97
C PRO A 51 -25.80 9.66 23.44
N VAL A 52 -26.84 9.10 22.81
CA VAL A 52 -26.97 9.10 21.35
C VAL A 52 -26.89 10.52 20.78
N ALA A 53 -26.15 10.68 19.67
CA ALA A 53 -25.97 11.93 18.95
C ALA A 53 -25.48 13.13 19.81
N THR A 54 -24.60 12.89 20.79
CA THR A 54 -24.12 13.94 21.71
C THR A 54 -22.78 14.50 21.25
N LEU A 55 -22.64 15.82 21.32
CA LEU A 55 -21.35 16.48 21.13
C LEU A 55 -20.45 16.24 22.34
N GLY A 56 -19.47 15.34 22.19
CA GLY A 56 -18.45 15.06 23.20
C GLY A 56 -17.14 15.81 22.92
N SER A 57 -16.02 15.21 23.33
CA SER A 57 -14.69 15.77 23.10
C SER A 57 -14.31 15.74 21.62
N PHE A 58 -13.76 16.85 21.11
CA PHE A 58 -13.20 16.94 19.75
C PHE A 58 -11.67 16.76 19.73
N PHE A 59 -11.11 16.62 18.53
CA PHE A 59 -9.67 16.77 18.28
C PHE A 59 -9.45 17.76 17.13
N LEU A 60 -8.60 18.75 17.32
CA LEU A 60 -8.35 19.81 16.35
C LEU A 60 -6.86 20.13 16.24
N ASP A 61 -6.27 19.84 15.09
CA ASP A 61 -5.01 20.47 14.69
C ASP A 61 -5.34 21.66 13.78
N GLN A 62 -4.73 22.81 14.05
CA GLN A 62 -4.93 24.03 13.28
C GLN A 62 -3.67 24.89 13.17
N THR A 63 -3.67 25.85 12.25
CA THR A 63 -2.69 26.96 12.20
C THR A 63 -1.23 26.48 12.35
N GLY A 64 -0.82 25.48 11.57
CA GLY A 64 0.53 24.91 11.60
C GLY A 64 0.76 23.87 12.71
N GLY A 65 -0.27 23.48 13.44
CA GLY A 65 -0.25 22.44 14.47
C GLY A 65 0.10 21.07 13.89
N LYS A 66 0.94 20.30 14.59
CA LYS A 66 1.37 18.98 14.10
C LYS A 66 1.24 17.90 15.16
N THR A 67 0.39 16.92 14.93
CA THR A 67 0.26 15.73 15.76
C THR A 67 0.92 14.53 15.09
N THR A 68 1.69 13.75 15.85
CA THR A 68 2.24 12.45 15.45
C THR A 68 2.05 11.45 16.59
N LEU A 69 1.19 10.46 16.34
CA LEU A 69 0.87 9.41 17.30
C LEU A 69 1.20 8.04 16.68
N SER A 70 1.64 7.09 17.49
CA SER A 70 1.56 5.66 17.15
C SER A 70 0.69 4.95 18.17
N ALA A 71 -0.15 4.03 17.70
CA ALA A 71 -1.02 3.27 18.59
C ALA A 71 -0.23 2.30 19.49
N PRO A 72 -0.75 1.92 20.66
CA PRO A 72 -0.22 0.80 21.43
C PRO A 72 -0.20 -0.49 20.61
N ALA A 73 0.82 -1.33 20.81
CA ALA A 73 0.89 -2.67 20.19
C ALA A 73 0.14 -3.74 21.01
N THR A 74 -0.17 -3.46 22.27
CA THR A 74 -0.81 -4.38 23.21
C THR A 74 -1.87 -3.67 24.05
N GLY A 75 -2.68 -4.44 24.77
CA GLY A 75 -3.76 -3.93 25.62
C GLY A 75 -5.09 -3.74 24.88
N ALA A 76 -6.11 -3.28 25.61
CA ALA A 76 -7.50 -3.20 25.12
C ALA A 76 -7.69 -2.27 23.91
N PHE A 77 -6.81 -1.28 23.75
CA PHE A 77 -6.82 -0.34 22.62
C PHE A 77 -5.64 -0.56 21.65
N SER A 78 -5.08 -1.77 21.61
CA SER A 78 -4.04 -2.10 20.63
C SER A 78 -4.49 -1.73 19.22
N GLY A 79 -3.64 -1.01 18.50
CA GLY A 79 -3.89 -0.52 17.16
C GLY A 79 -4.72 0.77 17.07
N PHE A 80 -5.35 1.27 18.14
CA PHE A 80 -6.11 2.53 18.10
C PHE A 80 -5.28 3.74 18.55
N SER A 81 -5.10 4.72 17.64
CA SER A 81 -4.44 6.00 17.97
C SER A 81 -5.43 7.02 18.52
N ILE A 82 -6.62 7.09 17.92
CA ILE A 82 -7.72 7.97 18.37
C ILE A 82 -9.00 7.15 18.40
N ILE A 83 -9.68 7.18 19.53
CA ILE A 83 -11.00 6.56 19.72
C ILE A 83 -11.92 7.59 20.35
N ALA A 84 -13.11 7.75 19.82
CA ALA A 84 -14.19 8.48 20.46
C ALA A 84 -15.22 7.51 21.02
N ASP A 85 -15.89 7.95 22.08
CA ASP A 85 -17.12 7.29 22.53
C ASP A 85 -18.08 7.08 21.35
N ARG A 86 -18.78 5.94 21.30
CA ARG A 86 -19.51 5.50 20.11
C ARG A 86 -20.51 6.52 19.57
N ASN A 87 -21.16 7.28 20.45
CA ASN A 87 -22.16 8.29 20.10
C ASN A 87 -21.63 9.73 20.12
N ASN A 88 -20.32 9.91 20.29
CA ASN A 88 -19.71 11.23 20.23
C ASN A 88 -19.74 11.75 18.79
N THR A 89 -20.48 12.82 18.55
CA THR A 89 -20.61 13.45 17.23
C THR A 89 -19.54 14.52 16.96
N ALA A 90 -18.69 14.81 17.94
CA ALA A 90 -17.59 15.74 17.75
C ALA A 90 -16.57 15.18 16.75
N GLY A 91 -16.03 16.06 15.92
CA GLY A 91 -15.12 15.68 14.84
C GLY A 91 -13.65 15.61 15.26
N VAL A 92 -12.88 14.95 14.41
CA VAL A 92 -11.42 15.08 14.33
C VAL A 92 -11.11 15.91 13.09
N SER A 93 -10.50 17.07 13.29
CA SER A 93 -10.35 18.07 12.24
C SER A 93 -8.91 18.55 12.12
N VAL A 94 -8.46 18.72 10.87
CA VAL A 94 -7.14 19.27 10.55
C VAL A 94 -7.31 20.45 9.61
N THR A 95 -6.97 21.66 10.04
CA THR A 95 -7.20 22.87 9.24
C THR A 95 -5.97 23.77 9.13
N GLY A 96 -5.81 24.37 7.96
CA GLY A 96 -4.76 25.35 7.70
C GLY A 96 -3.48 24.75 7.14
N ASN A 97 -2.69 25.62 6.49
CA ASN A 97 -1.47 25.23 5.81
C ASN A 97 -0.39 24.83 6.82
N GLY A 98 0.33 23.74 6.51
CA GLY A 98 1.38 23.19 7.36
C GLY A 98 0.87 22.43 8.58
N THR A 99 -0.46 22.30 8.73
CA THR A 99 -1.11 21.55 9.78
C THR A 99 -1.24 20.07 9.41
N GLN A 100 -0.91 19.16 10.33
CA GLN A 100 -1.00 17.73 10.04
C GLN A 100 -1.31 16.86 11.27
N ILE A 101 -2.13 15.82 11.09
CA ILE A 101 -2.22 14.69 12.01
C ILE A 101 -1.68 13.44 11.31
N THR A 102 -0.74 12.76 11.97
CA THR A 102 -0.30 11.41 11.58
C THR A 102 -0.60 10.45 12.71
N GLY A 103 -1.66 9.66 12.56
CA GLY A 103 -1.98 8.56 13.46
C GLY A 103 -1.50 7.23 12.88
N GLY A 104 -0.42 6.66 13.42
CA GLY A 104 0.11 5.35 13.05
C GLY A 104 -0.76 4.15 13.48
N GLY A 105 -2.08 4.34 13.54
CA GLY A 105 -3.08 3.38 13.99
C GLY A 105 -4.47 3.75 13.48
N ILE A 106 -5.49 3.20 14.12
CA ILE A 106 -6.89 3.35 13.74
C ILE A 106 -7.43 4.65 14.35
N ILE A 107 -8.24 5.37 13.56
CA ILE A 107 -9.18 6.36 14.07
C ILE A 107 -10.58 5.76 14.13
N TYR A 108 -11.21 5.80 15.30
CA TYR A 108 -12.60 5.40 15.52
C TYR A 108 -13.40 6.60 16.03
N THR A 109 -14.19 7.21 15.17
CA THR A 109 -15.16 8.26 15.52
C THR A 109 -16.48 7.96 14.82
N ALA A 110 -17.09 6.81 15.15
CA ALA A 110 -18.17 6.23 14.35
C ALA A 110 -19.40 7.13 14.16
N ALA A 111 -19.68 8.05 15.09
CA ALA A 111 -20.75 9.06 14.97
C ALA A 111 -20.23 10.47 14.62
N GLY A 112 -18.91 10.64 14.52
CA GLY A 112 -18.23 11.91 14.31
C GLY A 112 -17.58 12.01 12.92
N LYS A 113 -17.27 13.25 12.55
CA LYS A 113 -16.66 13.58 11.26
C LYS A 113 -15.14 13.58 11.32
N LEU A 114 -14.48 12.99 10.33
CA LEU A 114 -13.06 13.23 10.05
C LEU A 114 -12.93 14.28 8.94
N SER A 115 -12.29 15.41 9.22
CA SER A 115 -12.19 16.50 8.25
C SER A 115 -10.79 17.06 8.09
N ALA A 116 -10.48 17.47 6.85
CA ALA A 116 -9.30 18.24 6.53
C ALA A 116 -9.70 19.46 5.68
N SER A 117 -9.12 20.62 5.98
CA SER A 117 -9.41 21.82 5.19
C SER A 117 -8.22 22.77 5.08
N SER A 118 -8.26 23.68 4.10
CA SER A 118 -7.29 24.77 3.95
C SER A 118 -5.82 24.32 3.94
N GLY A 119 -5.52 23.17 3.32
CA GLY A 119 -4.17 22.60 3.24
C GLY A 119 -3.79 21.67 4.40
N GLY A 120 -4.71 21.40 5.31
CA GLY A 120 -4.54 20.42 6.38
C GLY A 120 -4.43 18.98 5.87
N LYS A 121 -3.64 18.16 6.56
CA LYS A 121 -3.37 16.78 6.17
C LYS A 121 -3.62 15.80 7.32
N ALA A 122 -4.39 14.75 7.08
CA ALA A 122 -4.61 13.68 8.06
C ALA A 122 -4.18 12.33 7.46
N SER A 123 -3.45 11.52 8.22
CA SER A 123 -3.13 10.14 7.85
C SER A 123 -3.41 9.15 8.97
N PHE A 124 -4.08 8.05 8.64
CA PHE A 124 -4.40 6.94 9.55
C PHE A 124 -4.23 5.60 8.85
N THR A 125 -4.20 4.51 9.61
CA THR A 125 -4.07 3.16 9.03
C THR A 125 -5.41 2.53 8.68
N ARG A 126 -6.45 2.89 9.45
CA ARG A 126 -7.87 2.58 9.20
C ARG A 126 -8.71 3.72 9.78
N ALA A 127 -9.90 3.92 9.23
CA ALA A 127 -10.86 4.89 9.73
C ALA A 127 -12.25 4.25 9.84
N VAL A 128 -12.89 4.42 10.98
CA VAL A 128 -14.32 4.15 11.19
C VAL A 128 -14.94 5.46 11.63
N VAL A 129 -15.62 6.14 10.71
CA VAL A 129 -16.13 7.50 10.89
C VAL A 129 -17.51 7.61 10.25
N ASP A 130 -18.33 8.55 10.72
CA ASP A 130 -19.66 8.80 10.12
C ASP A 130 -19.51 9.44 8.73
N SER A 131 -18.68 10.48 8.66
CA SER A 131 -18.42 11.24 7.43
C SER A 131 -16.96 11.65 7.31
N VAL A 132 -16.51 11.73 6.05
CA VAL A 132 -15.18 12.22 5.68
C VAL A 132 -15.37 13.45 4.82
N GLU A 133 -14.70 14.56 5.15
CA GLU A 133 -14.75 15.77 4.32
C GLU A 133 -13.38 16.37 4.08
N THR A 134 -13.13 16.74 2.83
CA THR A 134 -11.99 17.57 2.43
C THR A 134 -12.50 18.83 1.76
N SER A 135 -12.00 20.00 2.17
CA SER A 135 -12.38 21.27 1.53
C SER A 135 -11.21 22.26 1.42
N GLY A 136 -11.39 23.29 0.59
CA GLY A 136 -10.41 24.36 0.39
C GLY A 136 -9.32 24.03 -0.62
N SER A 137 -8.06 24.12 -0.20
CA SER A 137 -6.86 24.03 -1.06
C SER A 137 -6.65 22.65 -1.70
N ASN A 138 -6.00 22.61 -2.87
CA ASN A 138 -5.57 21.36 -3.53
C ASN A 138 -4.52 20.54 -2.75
N SER A 139 -3.93 21.11 -1.69
CA SER A 139 -3.00 20.40 -0.80
C SER A 139 -3.72 19.73 0.39
N THR A 140 -5.02 19.95 0.57
CA THR A 140 -5.83 19.29 1.60
C THR A 140 -5.88 17.78 1.33
N GLN A 141 -5.58 16.95 2.32
CA GLN A 141 -5.56 15.50 2.14
C GLN A 141 -6.04 14.76 3.39
N ILE A 142 -6.86 13.72 3.18
CA ILE A 142 -7.09 12.65 4.16
C ILE A 142 -6.61 11.36 3.52
N SER A 143 -5.75 10.63 4.23
CA SER A 143 -5.17 9.39 3.76
C SER A 143 -5.43 8.27 4.76
N VAL A 144 -6.05 7.18 4.31
CA VAL A 144 -6.29 5.99 5.12
C VAL A 144 -5.54 4.84 4.48
N ILE A 145 -4.36 4.54 5.01
CA ILE A 145 -3.42 3.61 4.41
C ILE A 145 -3.11 2.45 5.38
N PRO A 146 -3.61 1.23 5.13
CA PRO A 146 -3.29 0.07 5.96
C PRO A 146 -1.79 -0.23 5.90
N ASN A 147 -1.07 -0.10 7.01
CA ASN A 147 0.39 -0.30 7.11
C ASN A 147 0.78 -1.72 7.58
N THR A 148 0.03 -2.75 7.17
CA THR A 148 0.21 -4.12 7.69
C THR A 148 0.49 -5.17 6.62
N GLY A 149 0.54 -4.79 5.34
CA GLY A 149 0.81 -5.71 4.25
C GLY A 149 2.30 -5.76 3.87
N THR A 150 2.66 -6.78 3.11
CA THR A 150 3.98 -6.95 2.52
C THR A 150 3.96 -6.54 1.04
N LEU A 151 5.14 -6.44 0.44
CA LEU A 151 5.27 -6.50 -1.01
C LEU A 151 5.29 -7.99 -1.42
N ALA A 152 4.42 -8.37 -2.34
CA ALA A 152 4.27 -9.75 -2.78
C ALA A 152 4.05 -9.83 -4.29
N ILE A 153 4.43 -10.96 -4.88
CA ILE A 153 4.17 -11.28 -6.29
C ILE A 153 3.49 -12.66 -6.38
N SER A 154 2.43 -12.75 -7.17
CA SER A 154 1.68 -13.98 -7.44
C SER A 154 1.67 -14.26 -8.95
N LEU A 155 1.79 -15.53 -9.32
CA LEU A 155 1.84 -16.00 -10.70
C LEU A 155 1.35 -17.45 -10.79
N PRO A 156 0.99 -17.96 -11.99
CA PRO A 156 0.64 -19.35 -12.18
C PRO A 156 1.82 -20.28 -11.87
N THR A 157 1.55 -21.46 -11.31
CA THR A 157 2.59 -22.43 -10.95
C THR A 157 3.20 -23.14 -12.17
N ALA A 158 2.41 -23.36 -13.22
CA ALA A 158 2.83 -23.97 -14.47
C ALA A 158 1.92 -23.54 -15.62
N THR A 159 2.45 -23.57 -16.84
CA THR A 159 1.69 -23.31 -18.07
C THR A 159 2.27 -24.14 -19.22
N SER A 160 1.42 -24.61 -20.13
CA SER A 160 1.86 -25.23 -21.38
C SER A 160 2.05 -24.15 -22.43
N LEU A 161 3.25 -24.11 -23.03
CA LEU A 161 3.55 -23.16 -24.10
C LEU A 161 3.12 -23.67 -25.49
N GLY A 162 2.75 -24.95 -25.59
CA GLY A 162 2.42 -25.60 -26.86
C GLY A 162 3.62 -26.35 -27.45
N SER A 163 3.62 -26.52 -28.77
CA SER A 163 4.60 -27.34 -29.51
C SER A 163 4.94 -26.70 -30.86
N ALA A 164 6.19 -26.88 -31.30
CA ALA A 164 6.60 -26.59 -32.67
C ALA A 164 7.68 -27.60 -33.12
N ALA A 165 7.88 -27.71 -34.43
CA ALA A 165 8.97 -28.48 -35.01
C ALA A 165 10.33 -27.78 -34.80
N PRO A 166 11.47 -28.48 -34.96
CA PRO A 166 12.79 -27.84 -35.02
C PRO A 166 12.81 -26.68 -36.03
N SER A 167 13.54 -25.61 -35.71
CA SER A 167 13.54 -24.32 -36.42
C SER A 167 12.22 -23.55 -36.38
N GLY A 168 11.19 -24.07 -35.72
CA GLY A 168 9.92 -23.39 -35.48
C GLY A 168 9.98 -22.44 -34.28
N THR A 169 8.91 -21.66 -34.12
CA THR A 169 8.75 -20.70 -33.02
C THR A 169 7.46 -20.96 -32.27
N ILE A 170 7.51 -20.91 -30.95
CA ILE A 170 6.36 -20.93 -30.05
C ILE A 170 6.14 -19.52 -29.51
N SER A 171 4.90 -19.05 -29.44
CA SER A 171 4.53 -17.80 -28.76
C SER A 171 3.31 -18.04 -27.88
N ALA A 172 3.47 -17.91 -26.57
CA ALA A 172 2.41 -18.22 -25.61
C ALA A 172 2.44 -17.32 -24.37
N ALA A 173 1.26 -17.00 -23.88
CA ALA A 173 1.09 -16.26 -22.64
C ALA A 173 1.43 -17.13 -21.42
N LEU A 174 2.10 -16.56 -20.43
CA LEU A 174 2.42 -17.25 -19.18
C LEU A 174 1.25 -17.30 -18.20
N GLY A 175 0.24 -16.44 -18.40
CA GLY A 175 -0.86 -16.21 -17.47
C GLY A 175 -0.61 -14.98 -16.59
N GLN A 176 -1.60 -14.64 -15.77
CA GLN A 176 -1.59 -13.37 -15.03
C GLN A 176 -0.51 -13.36 -13.93
N VAL A 177 0.36 -12.37 -13.98
CA VAL A 177 1.29 -12.01 -12.89
C VAL A 177 0.74 -10.78 -12.19
N THR A 178 0.70 -10.81 -10.85
CA THR A 178 0.19 -9.71 -10.02
C THR A 178 1.20 -9.37 -8.95
N VAL A 179 1.60 -8.11 -8.88
CA VAL A 179 2.29 -7.54 -7.72
C VAL A 179 1.26 -6.86 -6.82
N SER A 180 1.28 -7.18 -5.54
CA SER A 180 0.50 -6.51 -4.50
C SER A 180 1.47 -5.82 -3.55
N ASP A 181 1.30 -4.50 -3.39
CA ASP A 181 2.03 -3.73 -2.41
C ASP A 181 1.07 -3.30 -1.29
N GLY A 182 1.13 -4.01 -0.18
CA GLY A 182 0.36 -3.70 1.03
C GLY A 182 1.16 -2.91 2.07
N ARG A 183 2.37 -2.43 1.75
CA ARG A 183 3.26 -1.73 2.70
C ARG A 183 2.70 -0.37 3.13
N GLY A 184 1.85 0.23 2.31
CA GLY A 184 1.17 1.47 2.66
C GLY A 184 2.10 2.69 2.77
N LEU A 185 3.14 2.75 1.95
CA LEU A 185 4.14 3.81 2.03
C LEU A 185 3.62 5.11 1.37
N ALA A 186 3.98 6.27 1.94
CA ALA A 186 3.67 7.57 1.34
C ALA A 186 4.31 7.76 -0.04
N THR A 187 5.44 7.08 -0.26
CA THR A 187 6.06 6.85 -1.57
C THR A 187 6.37 5.37 -1.65
N SER A 188 5.74 4.67 -2.59
CA SER A 188 6.02 3.27 -2.90
C SER A 188 6.69 3.18 -4.26
N THR A 189 7.82 2.47 -4.29
CA THR A 189 8.45 2.02 -5.52
C THR A 189 8.74 0.53 -5.42
N TRP A 190 8.60 -0.17 -6.54
CA TRP A 190 9.03 -1.55 -6.67
C TRP A 190 9.40 -1.87 -8.12
N SER A 191 10.22 -2.91 -8.28
CA SER A 191 10.59 -3.46 -9.58
C SER A 191 10.39 -4.97 -9.58
N ALA A 192 9.64 -5.48 -10.55
CA ALA A 192 9.50 -6.89 -10.83
C ALA A 192 10.50 -7.32 -11.90
N THR A 193 11.32 -8.32 -11.61
CA THR A 193 12.30 -8.89 -12.54
C THR A 193 11.89 -10.29 -12.97
N VAL A 194 12.23 -10.68 -14.20
CA VAL A 194 12.02 -12.00 -14.77
C VAL A 194 13.35 -12.63 -15.20
N ALA A 195 13.51 -13.92 -14.91
CA ALA A 195 14.62 -14.75 -15.40
C ALA A 195 14.10 -16.14 -15.82
N ALA A 196 14.88 -16.83 -16.64
CA ALA A 196 14.59 -18.20 -17.06
C ALA A 196 15.77 -19.13 -16.80
N THR A 197 15.49 -20.41 -16.59
CA THR A 197 16.47 -21.47 -16.79
C THR A 197 16.48 -21.91 -18.25
N ASN A 198 17.48 -22.70 -18.64
CA ASN A 198 17.37 -23.46 -19.88
C ASN A 198 16.16 -24.39 -19.83
N PHE A 199 15.58 -24.64 -21.00
CA PHE A 199 14.54 -25.62 -21.17
C PHE A 199 15.20 -26.92 -21.63
N THR A 200 14.96 -28.01 -20.93
CA THR A 200 15.62 -29.30 -21.21
C THR A 200 14.61 -30.42 -21.36
N THR A 201 15.02 -31.47 -22.07
CA THR A 201 14.33 -32.74 -22.14
C THR A 201 15.32 -33.88 -21.90
N GLY A 202 14.84 -35.10 -21.63
CA GLY A 202 15.68 -36.29 -21.46
C GLY A 202 16.85 -36.09 -20.48
N ALA A 203 18.08 -36.33 -20.94
CA ALA A 203 19.30 -36.22 -20.15
C ALA A 203 19.97 -34.82 -20.23
N ALA A 204 19.29 -33.83 -20.80
CA ALA A 204 19.81 -32.47 -20.99
C ALA A 204 21.14 -32.40 -21.78
N ALA A 205 21.33 -33.31 -22.74
CA ALA A 205 22.42 -33.21 -23.71
C ALA A 205 22.29 -31.92 -24.56
N PRO A 206 23.32 -31.50 -25.33
CA PRO A 206 23.25 -30.28 -26.14
C PRO A 206 22.05 -30.23 -27.10
N ALA A 207 21.75 -31.33 -27.80
CA ALA A 207 20.56 -31.44 -28.68
C ALA A 207 19.22 -31.50 -27.91
N GLN A 208 19.26 -31.70 -26.59
CA GLN A 208 18.11 -31.79 -25.70
C GLN A 208 17.95 -30.52 -24.84
N THR A 209 18.66 -29.44 -25.19
CA THR A 209 18.69 -28.18 -24.43
C THR A 209 18.35 -27.00 -25.32
N ILE A 210 17.32 -26.23 -24.95
CA ILE A 210 17.03 -24.92 -25.49
C ILE A 210 17.56 -23.89 -24.48
N THR A 211 18.61 -23.19 -24.86
CA THR A 211 19.25 -22.18 -24.00
C THR A 211 18.38 -20.94 -23.85
N THR A 212 18.57 -20.18 -22.77
CA THR A 212 17.84 -18.93 -22.51
C THR A 212 18.05 -17.84 -23.58
N THR A 213 19.08 -17.94 -24.41
CA THR A 213 19.27 -17.09 -25.60
C THR A 213 18.18 -17.28 -26.65
N ASN A 214 17.54 -18.45 -26.69
CA ASN A 214 16.43 -18.76 -27.59
C ASN A 214 15.05 -18.53 -26.95
N VAL A 215 15.02 -18.03 -25.71
CA VAL A 215 13.80 -17.75 -24.95
C VAL A 215 13.69 -16.24 -24.80
N SER A 216 12.78 -15.63 -25.54
CA SER A 216 12.48 -14.21 -25.45
C SER A 216 11.23 -13.95 -24.63
N TYR A 217 11.21 -12.84 -23.91
CA TYR A 217 10.12 -12.40 -23.06
C TYR A 217 9.69 -11.00 -23.44
N TRP A 218 8.38 -10.74 -23.34
CA TRP A 218 7.86 -9.39 -23.23
C TRP A 218 6.74 -9.35 -22.19
N SER A 219 6.73 -8.30 -21.37
CA SER A 219 5.80 -8.18 -20.24
C SER A 219 4.37 -7.94 -20.67
N GLY A 220 4.19 -7.24 -21.79
CA GLY A 220 2.90 -6.67 -22.17
C GLY A 220 2.55 -5.44 -21.34
N PRO A 221 1.43 -4.77 -21.65
CA PRO A 221 0.94 -3.65 -20.86
C PRO A 221 0.34 -4.14 -19.53
N ALA A 222 0.07 -3.19 -18.62
CA ALA A 222 -0.72 -3.49 -17.43
C ALA A 222 -2.15 -3.86 -17.87
N THR A 223 -2.66 -4.96 -17.32
CA THR A 223 -4.04 -5.45 -17.55
C THR A 223 -5.00 -4.96 -16.47
N SER A 224 -4.49 -4.66 -15.28
CA SER A 224 -5.26 -4.09 -14.17
C SER A 224 -4.32 -3.35 -13.21
N THR A 225 -4.77 -2.20 -12.72
CA THR A 225 -4.11 -1.43 -11.66
C THR A 225 -5.13 -1.01 -10.61
N ASN A 226 -4.70 -0.97 -9.35
CA ASN A 226 -5.46 -0.40 -8.24
C ASN A 226 -4.56 0.51 -7.40
N GLY A 227 -5.14 1.53 -6.78
CA GLY A 227 -4.42 2.56 -6.04
C GLY A 227 -3.82 3.63 -6.96
N THR A 228 -3.10 4.57 -6.36
CA THR A 228 -2.47 5.69 -7.06
C THR A 228 -1.07 5.30 -7.51
N VAL A 229 -0.98 4.44 -8.52
CA VAL A 229 0.29 3.96 -9.08
C VAL A 229 0.44 4.28 -10.56
N ILE A 230 1.65 4.68 -10.93
CA ILE A 230 2.14 4.66 -12.30
C ILE A 230 2.85 3.33 -12.47
N SER A 231 2.36 2.49 -13.38
CA SER A 231 2.95 1.19 -13.67
C SER A 231 3.56 1.23 -15.07
N SER A 232 4.84 0.89 -15.18
CA SER A 232 5.60 0.94 -16.43
C SER A 232 6.06 -0.46 -16.84
N PRO A 233 5.60 -0.99 -17.99
CA PRO A 233 6.06 -2.28 -18.49
C PRO A 233 7.52 -2.19 -18.95
N GLY A 234 8.29 -3.26 -18.73
CA GLY A 234 9.66 -3.34 -19.23
C GLY A 234 9.74 -3.57 -20.73
N GLN A 235 8.79 -4.32 -21.29
CA GLN A 235 8.65 -4.57 -22.72
C GLN A 235 7.15 -4.55 -23.07
N SER A 236 6.64 -3.39 -23.47
CA SER A 236 5.21 -3.12 -23.64
C SER A 236 4.51 -4.04 -24.64
N ASP A 237 5.24 -4.52 -25.64
CA ASP A 237 4.71 -5.37 -26.71
C ASP A 237 5.80 -6.28 -27.33
N ALA A 238 5.38 -7.09 -28.29
CA ALA A 238 6.21 -8.09 -28.96
C ALA A 238 7.38 -7.51 -29.77
N SER A 239 7.36 -6.22 -30.14
CA SER A 239 8.48 -5.57 -30.83
C SER A 239 9.65 -5.30 -29.88
N ASN A 240 9.37 -5.13 -28.58
CA ASN A 240 10.36 -4.90 -27.54
C ASN A 240 10.85 -6.17 -26.84
N LYS A 241 10.44 -7.37 -27.30
CA LYS A 241 10.84 -8.63 -26.65
C LYS A 241 12.35 -8.73 -26.50
N GLN A 242 12.80 -9.23 -25.36
CA GLN A 242 14.22 -9.41 -25.06
C GLN A 242 14.52 -10.86 -24.70
N PRO A 243 15.70 -11.39 -25.10
CA PRO A 243 16.14 -12.72 -24.68
C PRO A 243 16.38 -12.75 -23.15
N LEU A 244 16.03 -13.87 -22.51
CA LEU A 244 16.23 -14.12 -21.08
C LEU A 244 17.62 -14.69 -20.76
N ASN A 245 18.62 -14.38 -21.59
CA ASN A 245 20.03 -14.71 -21.33
C ASN A 245 20.64 -13.91 -20.17
N SER A 246 19.90 -12.92 -19.67
CA SER A 246 20.10 -12.24 -18.39
C SER A 246 18.72 -11.88 -17.82
N ALA A 247 18.65 -11.60 -16.52
CA ALA A 247 17.41 -11.12 -15.91
C ALA A 247 16.96 -9.81 -16.56
N ARG A 248 15.64 -9.67 -16.77
CA ARG A 248 15.01 -8.48 -17.36
C ARG A 248 14.05 -7.85 -16.38
N THR A 249 13.91 -6.53 -16.41
CA THR A 249 12.79 -5.87 -15.74
C THR A 249 11.50 -6.22 -16.49
N ALA A 250 10.55 -6.82 -15.80
CA ALA A 250 9.21 -7.11 -16.31
C ALA A 250 8.30 -5.90 -16.15
N PHE A 251 8.31 -5.28 -14.97
CA PHE A 251 7.45 -4.15 -14.64
C PHE A 251 8.12 -3.32 -13.54
N SER A 252 7.90 -2.00 -13.57
CA SER A 252 8.22 -1.13 -12.45
C SER A 252 7.00 -0.32 -12.05
N SER A 253 6.98 0.14 -10.80
CA SER A 253 5.92 1.02 -10.31
C SER A 253 6.45 2.12 -9.41
N ASN A 254 5.80 3.27 -9.50
CA ASN A 254 5.93 4.37 -8.57
C ASN A 254 4.53 4.87 -8.20
N GLY A 255 4.26 5.03 -6.91
CA GLY A 255 2.98 5.51 -6.44
C GLY A 255 2.97 5.73 -4.93
N ASN A 256 1.79 5.63 -4.34
CA ASN A 256 1.62 5.74 -2.90
C ASN A 256 0.48 4.86 -2.39
N GLY A 257 0.51 4.61 -1.09
CA GLY A 257 -0.48 3.79 -0.41
C GLY A 257 -0.40 2.33 -0.83
N ASN A 258 -1.49 1.61 -0.59
CA ASN A 258 -1.62 0.23 -1.03
C ASN A 258 -2.01 0.19 -2.50
N SER A 259 -1.39 -0.72 -3.23
CA SER A 259 -1.59 -0.81 -4.67
C SER A 259 -1.45 -2.23 -5.18
N SER A 260 -1.92 -2.45 -6.39
CA SER A 260 -1.66 -3.69 -7.12
C SER A 260 -1.55 -3.42 -8.61
N THR A 261 -0.65 -4.15 -9.27
CA THR A 261 -0.47 -4.11 -10.73
C THR A 261 -0.46 -5.54 -11.26
N SER A 262 -1.30 -5.82 -12.25
CA SER A 262 -1.36 -7.11 -12.92
C SER A 262 -1.05 -7.00 -14.40
N TRP A 263 -0.33 -7.97 -14.96
CA TRP A 263 -0.04 -8.08 -16.39
C TRP A 263 -0.06 -9.55 -16.84
N ASN A 264 -0.08 -9.79 -18.15
CA ASN A 264 -0.05 -11.14 -18.72
C ASN A 264 1.10 -11.24 -19.73
N PRO A 265 2.29 -11.67 -19.30
CA PRO A 265 3.47 -11.69 -20.14
C PRO A 265 3.46 -12.85 -21.13
N THR A 266 4.25 -12.72 -22.20
CA THR A 266 4.36 -13.73 -23.26
C THR A 266 5.81 -14.16 -23.42
N LEU A 267 6.01 -15.47 -23.58
CA LEU A 267 7.27 -16.05 -24.05
C LEU A 267 7.22 -16.33 -25.54
N VAL A 268 8.34 -16.08 -26.19
CA VAL A 268 8.63 -16.49 -27.56
C VAL A 268 9.86 -17.39 -27.54
N ILE A 269 9.68 -18.66 -27.89
CA ILE A 269 10.76 -19.67 -27.89
C ILE A 269 11.06 -20.07 -29.32
N THR A 270 12.31 -19.86 -29.75
CA THR A 270 12.80 -20.39 -31.03
C THR A 270 13.41 -21.76 -30.80
N ILE A 271 12.93 -22.77 -31.50
CA ILE A 271 13.43 -24.15 -31.34
C ILE A 271 14.69 -24.32 -32.21
N PRO A 272 15.85 -24.71 -31.64
CA PRO A 272 17.05 -24.99 -32.42
C PRO A 272 16.82 -26.08 -33.47
N ALA A 273 17.46 -25.97 -34.63
CA ALA A 273 17.33 -26.94 -35.73
C ALA A 273 17.74 -28.37 -35.32
N GLY A 274 18.72 -28.49 -34.42
CA GLY A 274 19.20 -29.77 -33.87
C GLY A 274 18.45 -30.23 -32.61
N ALA A 275 17.33 -29.59 -32.26
CA ALA A 275 16.56 -29.98 -31.08
C ALA A 275 15.95 -31.38 -31.27
N THR A 276 16.12 -32.24 -30.27
CA THR A 276 15.52 -33.58 -30.25
C THR A 276 14.03 -33.49 -29.94
N ALA A 277 13.20 -34.35 -30.55
CA ALA A 277 11.79 -34.41 -30.20
C ALA A 277 11.59 -34.82 -28.74
N GLY A 278 10.75 -34.09 -28.01
CA GLY A 278 10.45 -34.39 -26.61
C GLY A 278 9.72 -33.24 -25.93
N THR A 279 9.26 -33.49 -24.70
CA THR A 279 8.69 -32.45 -23.84
C THR A 279 9.82 -31.71 -23.14
N TYR A 280 9.91 -30.41 -23.38
CA TYR A 280 10.89 -29.53 -22.75
C TYR A 280 10.28 -28.87 -21.51
N THR A 281 11.04 -28.81 -20.41
CA THR A 281 10.66 -28.12 -19.18
C THR A 281 11.73 -27.12 -18.79
N GLY A 282 11.29 -25.94 -18.35
CA GLY A 282 12.14 -24.88 -17.83
C GLY A 282 11.38 -24.08 -16.77
N THR A 283 12.10 -23.30 -15.97
CA THR A 283 11.52 -22.48 -14.92
C THR A 283 11.63 -21.01 -15.31
N ILE A 284 10.52 -20.29 -15.18
CA ILE A 284 10.48 -18.83 -15.25
C ILE A 284 10.29 -18.31 -13.83
N THR A 285 11.16 -17.41 -13.39
CA THR A 285 11.11 -16.82 -12.07
C THR A 285 10.79 -15.35 -12.20
N HIS A 286 9.66 -14.93 -11.63
CA HIS A 286 9.39 -13.52 -11.34
C HIS A 286 9.65 -13.24 -9.87
N SER A 287 10.38 -12.17 -9.59
CA SER A 287 10.66 -11.68 -8.23
C SER A 287 10.38 -10.19 -8.15
N VAL A 288 10.07 -9.68 -6.97
CA VAL A 288 9.77 -8.26 -6.74
C VAL A 288 10.59 -7.73 -5.56
N ALA A 289 11.05 -6.48 -5.69
CA ALA A 289 11.77 -5.74 -4.64
C ALA A 289 11.37 -4.26 -4.65
#